data_AF-A0A924UDT2-F1
#
_entry.id   AF-A0A924UDT2-F1
#
_cell.length_a   1.000
_cell.length_b   1.000
_cell.length_c   1.000
_cell.angle_alpha   90.00
_cell.angle_beta   90.00
_cell.angle_gamma   90.00
#
_symmetry.space_group_name_H-M   'P 1'
#
loop_
_entity.id
_entity.type
_entity.pdbx_description
1 polymer ?
#
loop_
_entity_poly.entity_id
_entity_poly.type
_entity_poly.pdbx_seq_one_letter_code
_entity_poly.pdbx_strand_id
1 'polypeptide(L)' 'MVNIPKFKVPVYILMSDGAGIYCVIFARQNQRLIEILGEIRAFIPVETNDGVQLINKAHILRVVVLTKEQMMEQAALF' A
#
# COMPACT_ATOMS: atom_id res chain seq x y z
N MET A 1 -8.58 10.88 22.79
CA MET A 1 -7.99 10.57 21.46
C MET A 1 -9.10 9.99 20.60
N VAL A 2 -9.42 10.61 19.47
CA VAL A 2 -10.44 10.09 18.55
C VAL A 2 -9.81 8.91 17.80
N ASN A 3 -10.38 7.71 17.95
CA ASN A 3 -9.95 6.53 17.22
C ASN A 3 -10.51 6.62 15.80
N ILE A 4 -9.69 7.08 14.85
CA ILE A 4 -10.10 7.19 13.44
C ILE A 4 -9.93 5.79 12.82
N PRO A 5 -11.00 5.15 12.34
CA PRO A 5 -10.90 3.84 11.72
C PRO A 5 -9.97 3.91 10.51
N LYS A 6 -8.96 3.03 10.50
CA LYS A 6 -8.04 2.83 9.38
C LYS A 6 -8.50 1.62 8.58
N PHE A 7 -8.55 1.77 7.28
CA PHE A 7 -8.89 0.72 6.33
C PHE A 7 -7.60 0.17 5.73
N LYS A 8 -7.53 -1.15 5.61
CA LYS A 8 -6.45 -1.85 4.92
C LYS A 8 -6.76 -1.89 3.43
N VAL A 9 -5.92 -1.26 2.63
CA VAL A 9 -6.01 -1.28 1.17
C VAL A 9 -4.88 -2.18 0.64
N PRO A 10 -5.18 -3.41 0.21
CA PRO A 10 -4.20 -4.34 -0.33
C PRO A 10 -3.81 -3.92 -1.73
N VAL A 11 -2.50 -3.80 -1.94
CA VAL A 11 -1.94 -3.33 -3.19
C VAL A 11 -0.74 -4.17 -3.62
N TYR A 12 -0.48 -4.14 -4.93
CA TYR A 12 0.79 -4.52 -5.51
C TYR A 12 1.52 -3.27 -5.98
N ILE A 13 2.74 -3.05 -5.49
CA ILE A 13 3.62 -1.96 -5.88
C ILE A 13 4.70 -2.52 -6.81
N LEU A 14 4.78 -1.98 -8.02
CA LEU A 14 5.88 -2.21 -8.95
C LEU A 14 6.87 -1.07 -8.82
N MET A 15 8.12 -1.40 -8.49
CA MET A 15 9.23 -0.46 -8.36
C MET A 15 9.93 -0.25 -9.71
N SER A 16 10.68 0.83 -9.83
CA SER A 16 11.38 1.23 -11.06
C SER A 16 12.50 0.27 -11.49
N ASP A 17 13.02 -0.52 -10.55
CA ASP A 17 14.00 -1.59 -10.79
C ASP A 17 13.35 -2.92 -11.21
N GLY A 18 12.02 -2.96 -11.32
CA GLY A 18 11.24 -4.15 -11.64
C GLY A 18 10.83 -5.00 -10.44
N ALA A 19 11.26 -4.65 -9.22
CA ALA A 19 10.84 -5.35 -8.02
C ALA A 19 9.33 -5.15 -7.75
N GLY A 20 8.68 -6.23 -7.34
CA GLY A 20 7.26 -6.26 -7.00
C GLY A 20 7.03 -6.49 -5.53
N ILE A 21 6.15 -5.72 -4.89
CA ILE A 21 5.84 -5.83 -3.47
C ILE A 21 4.33 -5.93 -3.30
N TYR A 22 3.89 -7.05 -2.73
CA TYR A 22 2.54 -7.20 -2.18
C TYR A 22 2.52 -6.61 -0.78
N CYS A 23 1.64 -5.64 -0.54
CA CYS A 23 1.58 -4.94 0.75
C CYS A 23 0.22 -4.27 1.00
N VAL A 24 0.04 -3.77 2.22
CA VAL A 24 -1.16 -3.05 2.63
C VAL A 24 -0.83 -1.58 2.88
N ILE A 25 -1.62 -0.69 2.28
CA ILE A 25 -1.62 0.74 2.59
C ILE A 25 -2.78 1.03 3.55
N PHE A 26 -2.51 1.78 4.62
CA PHE A 26 -3.57 2.23 5.53
C PHE A 26 -4.19 3.53 5.05
N ALA A 27 -5.49 3.51 4.78
CA ALA A 27 -6.27 4.69 4.43
C ALA A 27 -7.21 5.09 5.57
N ARG A 28 -7.53 6.38 5.69
CA ARG A 28 -8.64 6.84 6.54
C ARG A 28 -9.97 6.69 5.81
N GLN A 29 -11.08 6.73 6.56
CA GLN A 29 -12.41 6.77 5.96
C GLN A 29 -12.50 7.94 4.96
N ASN A 30 -13.06 7.68 3.77
CA ASN A 30 -13.17 8.63 2.66
C ASN A 30 -11.85 9.17 2.08
N GLN A 31 -10.70 8.61 2.47
CA GLN A 31 -9.42 8.95 1.86
C GLN A 31 -9.17 8.06 0.64
N ARG A 32 -8.91 8.67 -0.52
CA ARG A 32 -8.58 7.97 -1.76
C ARG A 32 -7.10 7.63 -1.79
N LEU A 33 -6.77 6.54 -2.47
CA LEU A 33 -5.38 6.12 -2.64
C LEU A 33 -4.50 7.20 -3.31
N ILE A 34 -5.06 7.93 -4.28
CA ILE A 34 -4.36 9.04 -4.94
C ILE A 34 -3.97 10.16 -3.97
N GLU A 35 -4.77 10.40 -2.92
CA GLU A 35 -4.46 11.42 -1.92
C GLU A 35 -3.28 10.96 -1.07
N ILE A 36 -3.25 9.70 -0.66
CA ILE A 36 -2.14 9.09 0.10
C ILE A 36 -0.84 9.12 -0.73
N LEU A 37 -0.92 8.70 -1.99
CA LEU A 37 0.24 8.69 -2.89
C LEU A 37 0.69 10.12 -3.26
N GLY A 38 -0.24 11.07 -3.34
CA GLY A 38 0.00 12.48 -3.66
C GLY A 38 0.47 13.33 -2.48
N GLU A 39 0.55 12.79 -1.25
CA GLU A 39 1.04 13.55 -0.10
C GLU A 39 2.49 14.07 -0.31
N ILE A 40 2.84 15.19 0.32
CA ILE A 40 4.17 15.83 0.19
C ILE A 40 5.30 14.94 0.70
N ARG A 41 5.01 14.01 1.62
CA ARG A 41 6.02 13.11 2.20
C ARG A 41 6.61 12.22 1.11
N ALA A 42 7.94 12.08 1.08
CA ALA A 42 8.63 11.26 0.09
C ALA A 42 8.37 9.75 0.25
N PHE A 43 8.02 9.31 1.46
CA PHE A 43 7.83 7.90 1.79
C PHE A 43 6.36 7.61 2.11
N ILE A 44 5.91 6.41 1.72
CA ILE A 44 4.62 5.84 2.11
C ILE A 44 4.84 4.65 3.05
N PRO A 45 4.17 4.59 4.21
CA PRO A 45 4.20 3.41 5.05
C PRO A 45 3.33 2.31 4.44
N VAL A 46 3.89 1.11 4.35
CA VAL A 46 3.20 -0.09 3.91
C VAL A 46 3.40 -1.20 4.93
N GLU A 47 2.39 -2.05 5.12
CA GLU A 47 2.50 -3.27 5.91
C GLU A 47 2.73 -4.47 4.99
N THR A 48 3.70 -5.29 5.36
CA THR A 48 4.10 -6.55 4.70
C THR A 48 4.11 -7.64 5.76
N ASN A 49 4.30 -8.90 5.35
CA ASN A 49 4.53 -10.02 6.27
C ASN A 49 5.69 -9.79 7.25
N ASP A 50 6.72 -9.04 6.82
CA ASP A 50 7.89 -8.72 7.63
C ASP A 50 7.66 -7.51 8.56
N GLY A 51 6.45 -6.95 8.55
CA GLY A 51 6.06 -5.78 9.33
C GLY A 51 5.92 -4.50 8.49
N VAL A 52 6.01 -3.36 9.16
CA VAL A 52 5.81 -2.04 8.53
C VAL A 52 7.10 -1.53 7.92
N GLN A 53 7.05 -1.19 6.64
CA GLN A 53 8.18 -0.66 5.86
C GLN A 53 7.83 0.73 5.29
N LEU A 54 8.86 1.54 5.01
CA LEU A 54 8.71 2.82 4.33
C LEU A 54 9.20 2.70 2.89
N ILE A 55 8.31 2.87 1.93
CA ILE A 55 8.64 2.82 0.51
C ILE A 55 8.84 4.24 -0.02
N ASN A 56 9.97 4.48 -0.67
CA ASN A 56 10.24 5.74 -1.35
C ASN A 56 9.39 5.84 -2.61
N LYS A 57 8.51 6.84 -2.67
CA LYS A 57 7.58 7.04 -3.79
C LYS A 57 8.26 7.41 -5.10
N ALA A 58 9.45 7.99 -5.06
CA ALA A 58 10.20 8.34 -6.26
C ALA A 58 10.58 7.12 -7.11
N HIS A 59 10.61 5.93 -6.51
CA HIS A 59 10.93 4.67 -7.18
C HIS A 59 9.69 3.83 -7.48
N ILE A 60 8.48 4.31 -7.20
CA ILE A 60 7.25 3.59 -7.53
C ILE A 60 6.91 3.84 -8.99
N LEU A 61 6.86 2.78 -9.78
CA LEU A 61 6.44 2.82 -11.17
C LEU A 61 4.91 2.67 -11.30
N ARG A 62 4.32 1.77 -10.51
CA ARG A 62 2.87 1.49 -10.57
C ARG A 62 2.36 0.97 -9.23
N VAL A 63 1.14 1.38 -8.86
CA VAL A 63 0.39 0.80 -7.74
C VAL A 63 -0.91 0.22 -8.27
N VAL A 64 -1.18 -1.04 -7.95
CA VAL A 64 -2.39 -1.77 -8.36
C VAL A 64 -3.16 -2.16 -7.12
N VAL A 65 -4.43 -1.73 -7.01
CA VAL A 65 -5.33 -2.19 -5.95
C VAL A 65 -5.80 -3.60 -6.30
N LEU A 66 -5.69 -4.51 -5.35
CA LEU A 66 -6.06 -5.89 -5.57
C LEU A 66 -7.54 -6.13 -5.32
N THR A 67 -8.13 -6.98 -6.14
CA THR A 67 -9.48 -7.50 -5.88
C THR A 67 -9.43 -8.57 -4.79
N LYS A 68 -10.61 -8.91 -4.25
CA LYS A 68 -10.73 -9.95 -3.23
C LYS A 68 -10.20 -11.30 -3.73
N GLU A 69 -10.45 -11.64 -4.99
CA GLU A 69 -9.98 -12.88 -5.61
C GLU A 69 -8.46 -12.91 -5.66
N GLN A 70 -7.83 -11.82 -6.12
CA GLN A 70 -6.37 -11.70 -6.20
C GLN A 70 -5.71 -11.76 -4.82
N MET A 71 -6.36 -11.19 -3.79
CA MET A 71 -5.88 -11.35 -2.41
C MET A 71 -5.92 -12.80 -1.94
N MET A 72 -6.99 -13.53 -2.26
CA MET A 72 -7.13 -14.93 -1.84
C MET A 72 -6.09 -15.82 -2.51
N GLU A 73 -5.77 -15.58 -3.78
CA GLU A 73 -4.72 -16.29 -4.50
C GLU A 73 -3.32 -16.01 -3.92
N GLN A 74 -3.11 -14.80 -3.40
CA GLN A 74 -1.83 -14.32 -2.87
C GLN A 74 -1.82 -14.21 -1.34
N ALA A 75 -2.70 -14.93 -0.64
CA ALA A 75 -2.95 -14.74 0.80
C ALA A 75 -1.70 -14.95 1.68
N ALA A 76 -0.74 -15.74 1.21
CA ALA A 76 0.52 -15.96 1.91
C ALA A 76 1.48 -14.75 1.87
N LEU A 77 1.19 -13.71 1.10
CA LEU A 77 2.05 -12.55 0.86
C LEU A 77 1.59 -11.27 1.59
N PHE A 78 0.52 -11.35 2.40
CA PHE A 78 -0.12 -10.22 3.09
C PHE A 78 -0.25 -10.41 4.60
#